data_AF-A0AAX1M4V1-F1
#
_entry.id   AF-A0AAX1M4V1-F1
#
_cell.length_a   1.000
_cell.length_b   1.000
_cell.length_c   1.000
_cell.angle_alpha   90.00
_cell.angle_beta   90.00
_cell.angle_gamma   90.00
#
_symmetry.space_group_name_H-M   'P 1'
#
loop_
_entity.id
_entity.type
_entity.pdbx_description
1 polymer ?
#
loop_
_entity_poly.entity_id
_entity_poly.type
_entity_poly.pdbx_seq_one_letter_code
_entity_poly.pdbx_strand_id
1 'polypeptide(L)' 'MLLILLFIFSLIFIFTIRQKPRLLHFGTFRFAKTITHNQHRFYLEKVAFDNRQQAIHGYFQLAPALQNYGKVQETEYDFF' A
#
# COMPACT_ATOMS: atom_id res chain seq x y z
N MET A 1 -13.86 21.72 29.10
CA MET A 1 -14.33 20.61 28.23
C MET A 1 -14.10 20.86 26.74
N LEU A 2 -14.43 22.05 26.20
CA LEU A 2 -14.25 22.38 24.77
C LEU A 2 -12.79 22.22 24.27
N LEU A 3 -11.81 22.70 25.04
CA LEU A 3 -10.38 22.58 24.72
C LEU A 3 -9.89 21.13 24.64
N ILE A 4 -10.38 20.27 25.54
CA ILE A 4 -10.02 18.84 25.58
C ILE A 4 -10.59 18.14 24.33
N LEU A 5 -11.82 18.49 23.95
CA LEU A 5 -12.46 17.96 22.75
C LEU A 5 -11.69 18.35 21.48
N LEU A 6 -11.30 19.63 21.35
CA LEU A 6 -10.51 20.11 20.22
C LEU A 6 -9.14 19.42 20.14
N PHE A 7 -8.51 19.15 21.27
CA PHE A 7 -7.22 18.46 21.32
C PHE A 7 -7.33 17.00 20.84
N ILE A 8 -8.38 16.28 21.26
CA ILE A 8 -8.66 14.92 20.81
C ILE A 8 -8.94 14.89 19.30
N PHE A 9 -9.78 15.80 18.80
CA PHE A 9 -10.06 15.90 17.36
C PHE A 9 -8.81 16.20 16.54
N SER A 10 -7.94 17.10 17.02
CA SER A 10 -6.66 17.39 16.39
C SER A 10 -5.75 16.17 16.33
N LEU A 11 -5.65 15.42 17.43
CA LEU A 11 -4.88 14.16 17.49
C LEU A 11 -5.39 13.11 16.50
N ILE A 12 -6.71 12.90 16.43
CA ILE A 12 -7.34 11.97 15.48
C ILE A 12 -7.07 12.42 14.04
N PHE A 13 -7.23 13.71 13.75
CA PHE A 13 -7.01 14.26 12.42
C PHE A 13 -5.56 14.10 11.94
N ILE A 14 -4.59 14.38 12.82
CA ILE A 14 -3.17 14.18 12.54
C ILE A 14 -2.87 12.70 12.30
N PHE A 15 -3.47 11.80 13.09
CA PHE A 15 -3.29 10.37 12.94
C PHE A 15 -3.84 9.87 11.60
N THR A 16 -5.04 10.30 11.22
CA THR A 16 -5.69 9.90 9.96
C THR A 16 -4.95 10.43 8.73
N ILE A 17 -4.47 11.68 8.74
CA ILE A 17 -3.72 12.25 7.60
C ILE A 17 -2.36 11.56 7.41
N ARG A 18 -1.73 11.13 8.50
CA ARG A 18 -0.45 10.42 8.42
C ARG A 18 -0.57 9.00 7.88
N GLN A 19 -1.78 8.42 7.90
CA GLN A 19 -2.03 7.15 7.24
C GLN A 19 -2.10 7.37 5.73
N LYS A 20 -0.97 7.14 5.05
CA LYS A 20 -0.97 7.09 3.60
C LYS A 20 -1.88 5.93 3.16
N PRO A 21 -2.89 6.17 2.30
CA PRO A 21 -3.73 5.10 1.80
C PRO A 21 -2.85 4.08 1.08
N ARG A 22 -3.01 2.80 1.42
CA ARG A 22 -2.37 1.71 0.67
C ARG A 22 -2.94 1.74 -0.75
N LEU A 23 -2.07 1.64 -1.74
CA LEU A 23 -2.48 1.59 -3.14
C LEU A 23 -3.10 0.24 -3.49
N LEU A 24 -2.60 -0.83 -2.87
CA LEU A 24 -3.02 -2.20 -3.12
C LEU A 24 -3.42 -2.87 -1.81
N HIS A 25 -4.59 -3.51 -1.79
CA HIS A 25 -5.13 -4.20 -0.62
C HIS A 25 -4.95 -5.72 -0.74
N PHE A 26 -3.70 -6.16 -0.94
CA PHE A 26 -3.36 -7.58 -0.96
C PHE A 26 -2.67 -7.98 0.34
N GLY A 27 -3.11 -9.11 0.92
CA GLY A 27 -2.53 -9.66 2.14
C GLY A 27 -2.52 -8.71 3.35
N THR A 28 -1.85 -9.17 4.40
CA THR A 28 -1.63 -8.43 5.64
C THR A 28 -0.45 -7.48 5.48
N PHE A 29 -0.69 -6.18 5.60
CA PHE A 29 0.35 -5.16 5.55
C PHE A 29 1.45 -5.41 6.60
N ARG A 30 2.72 -5.29 6.20
CA ARG A 30 3.86 -5.33 7.11
C ARG A 30 4.55 -3.99 7.20
N PHE A 31 4.95 -3.45 6.05
CA PHE A 31 5.55 -2.12 5.98
C PHE A 31 5.41 -1.55 4.57
N ALA A 32 5.50 -0.23 4.45
CA ALA A 32 5.74 0.43 3.19
C ALA A 32 6.87 1.46 3.33
N LYS A 33 7.63 1.65 2.26
CA LYS A 33 8.67 2.66 2.16
C LYS A 33 8.61 3.31 0.79
N THR A 34 8.85 4.61 0.76
CA THR A 34 9.09 5.33 -0.49
C THR A 34 10.60 5.52 -0.65
N ILE A 35 11.14 5.16 -1.80
CA ILE A 35 12.53 5.42 -2.16
C ILE A 35 12.58 6.29 -3.40
N THR A 36 13.62 7.10 -3.53
CA THR A 36 13.90 7.87 -4.74
C THR A 36 15.19 7.35 -5.33
N HIS A 37 15.17 6.98 -6.61
CA HIS A 37 16.32 6.46 -7.33
C HIS A 37 16.28 6.97 -8.77
N ASN A 38 17.40 7.52 -9.27
CA ASN A 38 17.51 8.09 -10.62
C ASN A 38 16.36 9.03 -11.00
N GLN A 39 16.01 9.99 -10.12
CA GLN A 39 14.88 10.92 -10.28
C GLN A 39 13.47 10.29 -10.31
N HIS A 40 13.37 8.96 -10.18
CA HIS A 40 12.10 8.25 -10.07
C HIS A 40 11.78 7.96 -8.61
N ARG A 41 10.50 8.06 -8.25
CA ARG A 41 10.01 7.75 -6.90
C ARG A 41 9.30 6.41 -6.94
N PHE A 42 9.77 5.47 -6.13
CA PHE A 42 9.21 4.13 -6.02
C PHE A 42 8.49 3.97 -4.69
N TYR A 43 7.33 3.34 -4.74
CA TYR A 43 6.59 2.90 -3.57
C TYR A 43 6.78 1.39 -3.42
N LEU A 44 7.38 0.98 -2.30
CA LEU A 44 7.62 -0.41 -1.95
C LEU A 44 6.70 -0.77 -0.80
N GLU A 45 5.88 -1.80 -0.97
CA GLU A 45 5.03 -2.35 0.08
C GLU A 45 5.37 -3.82 0.31
N LYS A 46 5.59 -4.20 1.58
CA LYS A 46 5.71 -5.59 1.99
C LYS A 46 4.42 -6.03 2.64
N VAL A 47 3.91 -7.16 2.16
CA VAL A 47 2.70 -7.82 2.66
C VAL A 47 3.01 -9.26 3.02
N ALA A 48 2.24 -9.83 3.94
CA ALA A 48 2.28 -11.24 4.28
C ALA A 48 0.95 -11.89 3.88
N PHE A 49 1.02 -13.11 3.39
CA PHE A 49 -0.16 -13.93 3.10
C PHE A 49 -0.18 -15.11 4.05
N ASP A 50 -1.37 -15.53 4.46
CA ASP A 50 -1.52 -16.61 5.45
C ASP A 50 -1.19 -17.98 4.85
N ASN A 51 -1.36 -18.11 3.53
CA ASN A 51 -1.05 -19.33 2.81
C ASN A 51 -0.55 -19.05 1.39
N ARG A 52 0.04 -20.08 0.78
CA ARG A 52 0.62 -20.00 -0.56
C ARG A 52 -0.42 -19.71 -1.65
N GLN A 53 -1.64 -20.24 -1.53
CA GLN A 53 -2.69 -20.00 -2.52
C GLN A 53 -3.13 -18.54 -2.55
N GLN A 54 -3.27 -17.90 -1.39
CA GLN A 54 -3.54 -16.46 -1.29
C GLN A 54 -2.40 -15.63 -1.88
N ALA A 55 -1.15 -16.02 -1.64
CA ALA A 55 0.01 -15.32 -2.22
C ALA A 55 0.00 -15.41 -3.75
N ILE A 56 -0.25 -16.60 -4.30
CA ILE A 56 -0.37 -16.83 -5.75
C ILE A 56 -1.52 -16.00 -6.33
N HIS A 57 -2.69 -16.03 -5.69
CA HIS A 57 -3.85 -15.27 -6.16
C HIS A 57 -3.57 -13.76 -6.14
N GLY A 58 -2.97 -13.26 -5.04
CA GLY A 58 -2.56 -11.86 -4.93
C GLY A 58 -1.54 -11.46 -5.99
N TYR A 59 -0.57 -12.33 -6.29
CA TYR A 59 0.44 -12.09 -7.32
C TYR A 59 -0.19 -11.83 -8.68
N PHE A 60 -1.09 -12.70 -9.14
CA PHE A 60 -1.77 -12.52 -10.44
C PHE A 60 -2.73 -11.32 -10.50
N GLN A 61 -3.15 -10.80 -9.34
CA GLN A 61 -4.00 -9.61 -9.25
C GLN A 61 -3.23 -8.29 -9.25
N LEU A 62 -1.89 -8.31 -9.13
CA LEU A 62 -1.08 -7.09 -9.07
C LEU A 62 -1.22 -6.22 -10.32
N ALA A 63 -1.01 -6.78 -11.51
CA ALA A 63 -1.09 -6.01 -12.76
C ALA A 63 -2.51 -5.45 -13.00
N PRO A 64 -3.60 -6.25 -12.91
CA PRO A 64 -4.96 -5.70 -13.03
C PRO A 64 -5.26 -4.59 -12.03
N ALA A 65 -4.83 -4.71 -10.77
CA ALA A 65 -5.07 -3.67 -9.78
C ALA A 65 -4.27 -2.40 -10.06
N LEU A 66 -3.03 -2.53 -10.55
CA LEU A 66 -2.18 -1.40 -10.92
C LEU A 66 -2.64 -0.68 -12.20
N GLN A 67 -3.33 -1.36 -13.11
CA GLN A 67 -3.92 -0.74 -14.31
C GLN A 67 -4.89 0.40 -13.96
N ASN A 68 -5.56 0.33 -12.80
CA ASN A 68 -6.44 1.40 -12.32
C ASN A 68 -5.68 2.69 -11.95
N TYR A 69 -4.38 2.59 -11.68
CA TYR A 69 -3.54 3.71 -11.23
C TYR A 69 -2.62 4.25 -12.34
N GLY A 70 -2.42 3.50 -13.43
CA GLY A 70 -1.61 3.93 -14.56
C GLY A 70 -1.25 2.82 -15.53
N LYS A 71 -0.46 3.16 -16.54
CA LYS A 71 0.05 2.19 -17.50
C LYS A 71 1.05 1.26 -16.81
N VAL A 72 0.71 -0.03 -16.74
CA VAL A 72 1.61 -1.05 -16.22
C VAL A 72 2.74 -1.28 -17.24
N GLN A 73 3.99 -1.16 -16.79
CA GLN A 73 5.16 -1.29 -17.66
C GLN A 73 5.64 -2.74 -17.85
N GLU A 74 5.42 -3.58 -16.84
CA GLU A 74 5.87 -4.97 -16.85
C GLU A 74 4.80 -5.86 -16.20
N THR A 75 4.37 -6.86 -16.94
CA THR A 75 3.28 -7.79 -16.57
C THR A 75 3.68 -9.24 -16.70
N GLU A 76 4.97 -9.50 -16.97
CA GLU A 76 5.48 -10.86 -17.06
C GLU A 76 5.54 -11.45 -15.66
N TYR A 77 4.67 -12.43 -15.44
CA TYR A 77 4.61 -13.18 -14.21
C TYR A 77 5.54 -14.39 -14.34
N ASP A 78 6.68 -14.35 -13.66
CA ASP A 78 7.56 -15.50 -13.57
C ASP A 78 7.08 -16.44 -12.46
N PHE A 79 6.41 -17.52 -12.85
CA PHE A 79 5.79 -18.49 -11.95
C PHE A 79 6.63 -19.76 -11.76
N PHE A 80 7.82 -19.85 -12.37
CA PHE A 80 8.56 -21.11 -12.50
C PHE A 80 10.00 -21.05 -11.98
#